data_AF-A0AAN7ZFU9-F1
#
_entry.id   AF-A0AAN7ZFU9-F1
#
_cell.length_a   1.000
_cell.length_b   1.000
_cell.length_c   1.000
_cell.angle_alpha   90.00
_cell.angle_beta   90.00
_cell.angle_gamma   90.00
#
_symmetry.space_group_name_H-M   'P 1'
#
loop_
_entity.id
_entity.type
_entity.pdbx_description
1 polymer ?
#
loop_
_entity_poly.entity_id
_entity_poly.type
_entity_poly.pdbx_seq_one_letter_code
_entity_poly.pdbx_strand_id
1 'polypeptide(L)'
;MDDVDDSSDEQQLFNVVKTTLADDGRLEHFTGKLRAAVMSMLNGRDNNINDIPKETRVINDLIREYLLWNGYIYTEEFLVAESGSETEKPSRANLAEQLGILDDCNTLKIPLLYYIVYAFQTQCQNDNNT
;
A
#
# COMPACT_ATOMS: atom_id res chain seq x y z
N MET A 1 -27.81 48.01 -13.13
CA MET A 1 -27.46 47.78 -11.71
C MET A 1 -27.33 46.28 -11.66
N ASP A 2 -26.21 45.78 -12.17
CA ASP A 2 -26.03 44.41 -12.65
C ASP A 2 -24.73 43.86 -12.05
N ASP A 3 -24.72 43.67 -10.74
CA ASP A 3 -23.62 43.06 -9.98
C ASP A 3 -24.15 41.86 -9.18
N VAL A 4 -24.90 40.97 -9.83
CA VAL A 4 -25.36 39.70 -9.25
C VAL A 4 -25.33 38.63 -10.33
N ASP A 5 -24.18 38.02 -10.61
CA ASP A 5 -24.10 36.56 -10.89
C ASP A 5 -22.68 35.98 -11.06
N ASP A 6 -21.65 36.79 -11.33
CA ASP A 6 -20.33 36.25 -11.76
C ASP A 6 -19.65 35.37 -10.69
N SER A 7 -19.87 35.67 -9.40
CA SER A 7 -19.33 34.86 -8.29
C SER A 7 -20.02 33.50 -8.13
N SER A 8 -21.24 33.33 -8.64
CA SER A 8 -22.00 32.07 -8.55
C SER A 8 -21.49 31.06 -9.57
N ASP A 9 -21.25 31.51 -10.80
CA ASP A 9 -20.77 30.68 -11.91
C ASP A 9 -19.34 30.18 -11.67
N GLU A 10 -18.46 31.01 -11.11
CA GLU A 10 -17.12 30.59 -10.69
C GLU A 10 -17.17 29.50 -9.62
N GLN A 11 -18.08 29.62 -8.64
CA GLN A 11 -18.24 28.61 -7.59
C GLN A 11 -18.84 27.31 -8.14
N GLN A 12 -19.78 27.40 -9.08
CA GLN A 12 -20.32 26.22 -9.76
C GLN A 12 -19.24 25.50 -10.56
N LEU A 13 -18.45 26.23 -11.35
CA LEU A 13 -17.34 25.66 -12.10
C LEU A 13 -16.31 25.01 -11.16
N PHE A 14 -15.94 25.69 -10.08
CA PHE A 14 -15.03 25.15 -9.07
C PHE A 14 -15.57 23.86 -8.44
N ASN A 15 -16.86 23.82 -8.10
CA ASN A 15 -17.50 22.64 -7.54
C ASN A 15 -17.54 21.49 -8.55
N VAL A 16 -17.85 21.74 -9.82
CA VAL A 16 -17.83 20.73 -10.88
C VAL A 16 -16.42 20.16 -11.09
N VAL A 17 -15.41 21.01 -11.09
CA VAL A 17 -14.01 20.57 -11.18
C VAL A 17 -13.66 19.71 -9.96
N LYS A 18 -14.02 20.17 -8.76
CA LYS A 18 -13.76 19.42 -7.52
C LYS A 18 -14.44 18.06 -7.49
N THR A 19 -15.71 17.96 -7.90
CA THR A 19 -16.43 16.67 -7.96
C THR A 19 -15.84 15.75 -9.03
N THR A 20 -15.47 16.30 -10.19
CA THR A 20 -14.82 15.51 -11.25
C THR A 20 -13.47 14.94 -10.79
N LEU A 21 -12.64 15.73 -10.10
CA LEU A 21 -11.39 15.23 -9.53
C LEU A 21 -11.62 14.21 -8.39
N ALA A 22 -12.74 14.31 -7.67
CA ALA A 22 -13.12 13.34 -6.64
C ALA A 22 -13.57 12.01 -7.24
N ASP A 23 -14.43 12.04 -8.26
CA ASP A 23 -14.93 10.87 -8.97
C ASP A 23 -13.81 10.12 -9.70
N ASP A 24 -12.81 10.84 -10.20
CA ASP A 24 -11.59 10.28 -10.82
C ASP A 24 -10.55 9.80 -9.79
N GLY A 25 -10.84 9.92 -8.48
CA GLY A 25 -9.94 9.51 -7.38
C GLY A 25 -8.68 10.37 -7.21
N ARG A 26 -8.43 11.33 -8.10
CA ARG A 26 -7.23 12.19 -8.09
C ARG A 26 -7.24 13.17 -6.94
N LEU A 27 -8.41 13.66 -6.53
CA LEU A 27 -8.55 14.54 -5.37
C LEU A 27 -8.19 13.80 -4.08
N GLU A 28 -8.71 12.58 -3.91
CA GLU A 28 -8.44 11.74 -2.74
C GLU A 28 -6.94 11.43 -2.63
N HIS A 29 -6.29 11.05 -3.74
CA HIS A 29 -4.85 10.83 -3.81
C HIS A 29 -4.04 12.10 -3.47
N PHE A 30 -4.44 13.27 -3.96
CA PHE A 30 -3.80 14.55 -3.61
C PHE A 30 -3.96 14.88 -2.12
N THR A 31 -5.17 14.75 -1.57
CA THR A 31 -5.42 14.96 -0.14
C THR A 31 -4.69 13.95 0.73
N GLY A 32 -4.55 12.69 0.28
CA GLY A 32 -3.76 11.66 0.95
C GLY A 32 -2.29 12.03 1.02
N LYS A 33 -1.70 12.47 -0.10
CA LYS A 33 -0.33 13.00 -0.16
C LYS A 33 -0.13 14.21 0.73
N LEU A 34 -1.08 15.15 0.75
CA LEU A 34 -1.03 16.31 1.63
C LEU A 34 -1.12 15.90 3.10
N ARG A 35 -2.01 14.97 3.45
CA ARG A 35 -2.14 14.45 4.82
C ARG A 35 -0.85 13.75 5.25
N ALA A 36 -0.23 12.95 4.38
CA ALA A 36 1.05 12.31 4.66
C ALA A 36 2.16 13.34 4.87
N ALA A 37 2.25 14.37 4.03
CA ALA A 37 3.24 15.45 4.15
C ALA A 37 3.05 16.31 5.41
N VAL A 38 1.81 16.65 5.77
CA VAL A 38 1.50 17.38 7.01
C VAL A 38 1.81 16.51 8.22
N MET A 39 1.42 15.23 8.20
CA MET A 39 1.71 14.29 9.29
C MET A 39 3.22 14.03 9.43
N SER A 40 3.99 13.99 8.35
CA SER A 40 5.44 13.82 8.42
C SER A 40 6.13 15.04 9.05
N MET A 41 5.67 16.25 8.74
CA MET A 41 6.16 17.49 9.36
C MET A 41 5.76 17.61 10.84
N LEU A 42 4.51 17.25 11.18
CA LEU A 42 4.02 17.33 12.56
C LEU A 42 4.62 16.27 13.47
N ASN A 43 4.86 15.07 12.96
CA ASN A 43 5.37 13.96 13.76
C ASN A 43 6.86 14.08 14.11
N GLY A 44 7.54 15.16 13.71
CA GLY A 44 8.94 15.39 14.06
C GLY A 44 9.80 14.15 13.82
N ARG A 45 9.54 13.42 12.73
CA ARG A 45 10.33 12.23 12.38
C ARG A 45 11.71 12.73 12.02
N ASP A 46 12.55 12.74 13.04
CA ASP A 46 13.96 12.47 12.95
C ASP A 46 14.19 11.49 11.79
N ASN A 47 15.23 11.74 11.00
CA ASN A 47 15.59 10.98 9.80
C ASN A 47 16.04 9.53 10.11
N ASN A 48 15.38 8.85 11.05
CA ASN A 48 15.57 7.46 11.41
C ASN A 48 14.64 6.55 10.60
N ILE A 49 14.46 6.87 9.32
CA ILE A 49 14.12 5.89 8.27
C ILE A 49 15.16 4.74 8.25
N ASN A 50 16.30 4.92 8.92
CA ASN A 50 17.47 4.07 8.83
C ASN A 50 17.47 2.75 9.60
N ASP A 51 16.44 2.36 10.37
CA ASP A 51 16.44 1.02 10.98
C ASP A 51 15.03 0.41 11.07
N ILE A 52 14.39 0.20 9.91
CA ILE A 52 13.27 -0.75 9.85
C ILE A 52 13.83 -2.13 10.23
N PRO A 53 13.33 -2.79 11.30
CA PRO A 53 13.77 -4.13 11.67
C PRO A 53 13.65 -5.09 10.50
N LYS A 54 14.58 -6.05 10.39
CA LYS A 54 14.60 -7.01 9.26
C LYS A 54 13.27 -7.75 9.14
N GLU A 55 12.67 -8.12 10.26
CA GLU A 55 11.38 -8.79 10.33
C GLU A 55 10.27 -7.91 9.76
N THR A 56 10.28 -6.62 10.09
CA THR A 56 9.30 -5.66 9.56
C THR A 56 9.50 -5.44 8.06
N ARG A 57 10.74 -5.44 7.58
CA ARG A 57 11.05 -5.35 6.15
C ARG A 57 10.47 -6.56 5.40
N VAL A 58 10.72 -7.77 5.89
CA VAL A 58 10.19 -9.00 5.28
C VAL A 58 8.66 -8.99 5.25
N ILE A 59 8.02 -8.55 6.33
CA ILE A 59 6.55 -8.42 6.37
C ILE A 59 6.05 -7.39 5.36
N ASN A 60 6.68 -6.22 5.28
CA ASN A 60 6.31 -5.19 4.32
C ASN A 60 6.47 -5.70 2.88
N ASP A 61 7.56 -6.40 2.58
CA ASP A 61 7.79 -6.96 1.26
C ASP A 61 6.78 -8.06 0.89
N LEU A 62 6.35 -8.89 1.86
CA LEU A 62 5.26 -9.84 1.68
C LEU A 62 3.92 -9.13 1.38
N ILE A 63 3.63 -8.04 2.10
CA ILE A 63 2.43 -7.23 1.86
C ILE A 63 2.49 -6.60 0.47
N ARG A 64 3.65 -6.05 0.08
CA ARG A 64 3.86 -5.46 -1.26
C ARG A 64 3.66 -6.50 -2.36
N GLU A 65 4.19 -7.71 -2.20
CA GLU A 65 3.98 -8.82 -3.16
C GLU A 65 2.50 -9.15 -3.31
N TYR A 66 1.77 -9.30 -2.19
CA TYR A 66 0.33 -9.52 -2.19
C TYR A 66 -0.44 -8.40 -2.87
N LEU A 67 -0.11 -7.13 -2.58
CA LEU A 67 -0.78 -5.97 -3.15
C LEU A 67 -0.59 -5.91 -4.67
N LEU A 68 0.66 -6.09 -5.12
CA LEU A 68 0.99 -6.12 -6.55
C LEU A 68 0.29 -7.27 -7.27
N TRP A 69 0.27 -8.46 -6.67
CA TRP A 69 -0.37 -9.64 -7.25
C TRP A 69 -1.88 -9.45 -7.47
N ASN A 70 -2.55 -8.78 -6.52
CA ASN A 70 -3.99 -8.52 -6.58
C ASN A 70 -4.34 -7.21 -7.31
N GLY A 71 -3.35 -6.47 -7.84
CA GLY A 71 -3.58 -5.25 -8.59
C GLY A 71 -3.82 -3.98 -7.76
N TYR A 72 -3.51 -4.01 -6.46
CA TYR A 72 -3.61 -2.85 -5.54
C TYR A 72 -2.40 -1.91 -5.67
N ILE A 73 -2.16 -1.39 -6.89
CA ILE A 73 -0.94 -0.64 -7.23
C ILE A 73 -0.80 0.64 -6.40
N TYR A 74 -1.87 1.42 -6.27
CA TYR A 74 -1.82 2.69 -5.52
C TYR A 74 -1.54 2.49 -4.04
N THR A 75 -2.14 1.47 -3.42
CA THR A 75 -1.93 1.15 -2.00
C THR A 75 -0.48 0.73 -1.74
N GLU A 76 0.13 0.02 -2.69
CA GLU A 76 1.55 -0.36 -2.61
C GLU A 76 2.46 0.88 -2.64
N GLU A 77 2.19 1.85 -3.51
CA GLU A 77 2.97 3.09 -3.58
C GLU A 77 2.89 3.89 -2.27
N PHE A 78 1.71 3.98 -1.66
CA PHE A 78 1.56 4.62 -0.35
C PHE A 78 2.31 3.87 0.75
N LEU A 79 2.25 2.53 0.75
CA LEU A 79 2.97 1.72 1.71
C LEU A 79 4.47 1.97 1.65
N VAL A 80 5.07 2.01 0.44
CA VAL A 80 6.49 2.32 0.24
C VAL A 80 6.85 3.71 0.77
N ALA A 81 6.01 4.71 0.47
CA ALA A 81 6.23 6.08 0.93
C ALA A 81 6.10 6.22 2.46
N GLU A 82 5.21 5.46 3.08
CA GLU A 82 4.98 5.48 4.53
C GLU A 82 6.02 4.69 5.32
N SER A 83 6.45 3.55 4.79
CA SER A 83 7.38 2.65 5.47
C SER A 83 8.83 3.13 5.36
N GLY A 84 9.17 3.95 4.36
CA GLY A 84 10.56 4.28 4.04
C GLY A 84 11.33 3.08 3.49
N SER A 85 10.62 2.06 3.00
CA SER A 85 11.19 0.90 2.33
C SER A 85 11.82 1.29 1.00
N GLU A 86 12.74 0.45 0.51
CA GLU A 86 13.36 0.62 -0.79
C GLU A 86 12.29 0.68 -1.90
N THR A 87 12.49 1.59 -2.86
CA THR A 87 11.57 1.76 -3.99
C THR A 87 11.61 0.58 -4.96
N GLU A 88 12.65 -0.25 -4.88
CA GLU A 88 12.75 -1.48 -5.66
C GLU A 88 11.65 -2.46 -5.25
N LYS A 89 11.06 -3.13 -6.25
CA LYS A 89 10.02 -4.13 -6.01
C LYS A 89 10.65 -5.37 -5.38
N PRO A 90 9.99 -6.00 -4.40
CA PRO A 90 10.54 -7.19 -3.78
C PRO A 90 10.63 -8.34 -4.79
N SER A 91 11.80 -8.96 -4.88
CA SER A 91 11.98 -10.19 -5.65
C SER A 91 11.34 -11.34 -4.88
N ARG A 92 10.36 -11.99 -5.51
CA ARG A 92 9.69 -13.17 -4.94
C ARG A 92 10.68 -14.27 -4.56
N ALA A 93 11.65 -14.55 -5.42
CA ALA A 93 12.66 -15.58 -5.17
C ALA A 93 13.46 -15.28 -3.89
N ASN A 94 13.84 -14.00 -3.69
CA ASN A 94 14.57 -13.57 -2.51
C ASN A 94 13.71 -13.66 -1.23
N LEU A 95 12.41 -13.39 -1.34
CA LEU A 95 11.47 -13.54 -0.22
C LEU A 95 11.23 -15.01 0.13
N ALA A 96 11.05 -15.87 -0.87
CA ALA A 96 10.89 -17.30 -0.69
C ALA A 96 12.11 -17.91 -0.02
N GLU A 97 13.32 -17.55 -0.47
CA GLU A 97 14.58 -17.98 0.13
C GLU A 97 14.72 -17.52 1.60
N GLN A 98 14.43 -16.25 1.88
CA GLN A 98 14.47 -15.71 3.26
C GLN A 98 13.50 -16.42 4.21
N LEU A 99 12.35 -16.87 3.70
CA LEU A 99 11.32 -17.57 4.47
C LEU A 99 11.51 -19.09 4.48
N GLY A 100 12.53 -19.62 3.79
CA GLY A 100 12.75 -21.06 3.65
C GLY A 100 11.65 -21.80 2.88
N ILE A 101 10.95 -21.10 1.98
CA ILE A 101 9.87 -21.64 1.16
C ILE A 101 10.46 -22.20 -0.14
N LEU A 102 10.16 -23.47 -0.44
CA LEU A 102 10.47 -24.05 -1.74
C LEU A 102 9.39 -23.67 -2.75
N ASP A 103 9.77 -22.87 -3.74
CA ASP A 103 8.91 -22.59 -4.89
C ASP A 103 8.78 -23.86 -5.76
N ASP A 104 7.56 -24.36 -5.86
CA ASP A 104 7.11 -25.42 -6.76
C ASP A 104 6.11 -24.82 -7.77
N CYS A 105 5.80 -25.56 -8.83
CA CYS A 105 4.90 -25.17 -9.91
C CYS A 105 3.49 -24.76 -9.44
N ASN A 106 3.07 -25.17 -8.24
CA ASN A 106 1.81 -24.74 -7.62
C ASN A 106 1.95 -23.49 -6.76
N THR A 107 3.05 -23.33 -6.01
CA THR A 107 3.28 -22.14 -5.18
C THR A 107 3.54 -20.90 -6.03
N LEU A 108 4.23 -21.04 -7.17
CA LEU A 108 4.49 -19.95 -8.12
C LEU A 108 3.23 -19.29 -8.72
N LYS A 109 2.04 -19.88 -8.55
CA LYS A 109 0.77 -19.37 -9.11
C LYS A 109 -0.05 -18.55 -8.12
N ILE A 110 0.43 -18.40 -6.88
CA ILE A 110 -0.28 -17.69 -5.81
C ILE A 110 0.68 -16.78 -5.04
N PRO A 111 0.19 -15.69 -4.41
CA PRO A 111 0.99 -14.88 -3.50
C PRO A 111 1.64 -15.72 -2.39
N LEU A 112 2.84 -15.34 -1.95
CA LEU A 112 3.51 -16.03 -0.84
C LEU A 112 2.70 -15.97 0.44
N LEU A 113 1.98 -14.86 0.66
CA LEU A 113 1.11 -14.71 1.81
C LEU A 113 -0.02 -15.74 1.85
N TYR A 114 -0.57 -16.15 0.69
CA TYR A 114 -1.60 -17.18 0.63
C TYR A 114 -1.06 -18.54 1.04
N TYR A 115 0.15 -18.86 0.58
CA TYR A 115 0.84 -20.09 0.95
C TYR A 115 1.08 -20.16 2.46
N ILE A 116 1.57 -19.08 3.07
CA ILE A 116 1.83 -19.01 4.52
C ILE A 116 0.54 -19.27 5.30
N VAL A 117 -0.56 -18.57 4.97
CA VAL A 117 -1.85 -18.75 5.64
C VAL A 117 -2.35 -20.19 5.52
N TYR A 118 -2.25 -20.78 4.33
CA TYR A 118 -2.64 -22.18 4.09
C TYR A 118 -1.80 -23.18 4.91
N ALA A 119 -0.48 -22.97 4.97
CA ALA A 119 0.42 -23.81 5.74
C ALA A 119 0.08 -23.78 7.24
N PHE A 120 -0.17 -22.59 7.81
CA PHE A 120 -0.58 -22.45 9.21
C PHE A 120 -1.92 -23.12 9.50
N GLN A 121 -2.92 -22.98 8.62
CA GLN A 121 -4.22 -23.65 8.78
C GLN A 121 -4.09 -25.17 8.78
N THR A 122 -3.25 -25.72 7.89
CA THR A 122 -3.02 -27.17 7.79
C THR A 122 -2.30 -27.69 9.04
N GLN A 123 -1.32 -26.95 9.55
CA GLN A 123 -0.62 -27.29 10.80
C GLN A 123 -1.60 -27.39 11.98
N CYS A 124 -2.45 -26.39 12.18
CA CYS A 124 -3.45 -26.40 13.25
C CYS A 124 -4.50 -27.52 13.09
N GLN A 125 -4.85 -27.91 11.86
CA GLN A 125 -5.75 -29.04 11.63
C GLN A 125 -5.12 -30.37 12.03
N ASN A 126 -3.82 -30.55 11.77
CA ASN A 126 -3.09 -31.76 12.15
C ASN A 126 -2.90 -31.86 13.68
N ASP A 127 -2.68 -30.73 14.36
CA ASP A 127 -2.56 -30.67 15.82
C ASP A 127 -3.89 -31.00 16.53
N ASN A 128 -5.04 -30.72 15.92
CA ASN A 128 -6.35 -31.06 16.47
C ASN A 128 -6.78 -32.51 16.23
N ASN A 129 -6.05 -33.24 15.38
CA ASN A 129 -6.36 -34.63 14.98
C ASN A 129 -5.37 -35.65 15.57
N THR A 130 -4.45 -35.20 16.43
CA THR A 130 -3.49 -36.04 17.18
C THR A 130 -3.84 -35.98 18.67
#